data_AF-A0A536BAV3-F1
#
_entry.id   AF-A0A536BAV3-F1
#
_cell.length_a   1.000
_cell.length_b   1.000
_cell.length_c   1.000
_cell.angle_alpha   90.00
_cell.angle_beta   90.00
_cell.angle_gamma   90.00
#
_symmetry.space_group_name_H-M   'P 1'
#
loop_
_entity.id
_entity.type
_entity.pdbx_description
1 polymer ?
#
loop_
_entity_poly.entity_id
_entity_poly.type
_entity_poly.pdbx_seq_one_letter_code
_entity_poly.pdbx_strand_id
1 'polypeptide(L)'
;MGPFDRFNDRAKRVLALAQDEAIRFNHNYIGAEHLLLGLVREGEGVAARVLDSLGVELSKVRAAVEFMIGRGDATTSPSEITLTPRVKMIIELATDEARKLGHSHVGTEHLLLGIVREGESVASAALQSLGVKLETVRHQVIAALGREASGPAPGPSVATRLYTASSLERLDDAAKRVLALAQNEAFGCGHTWIGTDHLLLGLMSANGTVSQRVLGELGVTLDRARETVSKAEAPGVEWQMPGVGLTPRAVRLVEAADRLAGAGAIRPECLLLAYAADWDAAGSKILAAFGATPAAIRDLVNKFNQPG
;
A
#
# COMPACT_ATOMS: atom_id res chain seq x y z
N MET A 1 -22.23 -6.56 -10.41
CA MET A 1 -20.85 -6.08 -10.44
C MET A 1 -20.93 -4.56 -10.63
N GLY A 2 -20.57 -3.79 -9.62
CA GLY A 2 -20.54 -2.34 -9.65
C GLY A 2 -19.52 -1.82 -10.66
N PRO A 3 -19.67 -0.56 -11.14
CA PRO A 3 -18.83 0.03 -12.17
C PRO A 3 -17.33 0.13 -11.80
N PHE A 4 -17.00 -0.02 -10.51
CA PHE A 4 -15.63 0.11 -9.98
C PHE A 4 -15.11 -1.17 -9.31
N ASP A 5 -15.78 -2.31 -9.46
CA ASP A 5 -15.38 -3.57 -8.81
C ASP A 5 -13.99 -4.04 -9.29
N ARG A 6 -13.56 -3.62 -10.48
CA ARG A 6 -12.25 -3.96 -11.06
C ARG A 6 -11.13 -3.03 -10.58
N PHE A 7 -11.43 -2.00 -9.79
CA PHE A 7 -10.43 -1.05 -9.31
C PHE A 7 -9.79 -1.57 -8.03
N ASN A 8 -8.48 -1.37 -7.89
CA ASN A 8 -7.82 -1.57 -6.60
C ASN A 8 -8.17 -0.42 -5.63
N ASP A 9 -7.84 -0.60 -4.34
CA ASP A 9 -8.25 0.38 -3.33
C ASP A 9 -7.59 1.75 -3.50
N ARG A 10 -6.38 1.80 -4.06
CA ARG A 10 -5.73 3.08 -4.40
C ARG A 10 -6.46 3.80 -5.53
N ALA A 11 -6.89 3.09 -6.58
CA ALA A 11 -7.69 3.66 -7.66
C ALA A 11 -9.07 4.13 -7.17
N LYS A 12 -9.71 3.39 -6.26
CA LYS A 12 -10.95 3.84 -5.59
C LYS A 12 -10.71 5.09 -4.74
N ARG A 13 -9.59 5.14 -4.00
CA ARG A 13 -9.19 6.33 -3.22
C ARG A 13 -8.95 7.54 -4.11
N VAL A 14 -8.32 7.37 -5.28
CA VAL A 14 -8.14 8.43 -6.28
C VAL A 14 -9.48 9.03 -6.70
N LEU A 15 -10.52 8.20 -6.93
CA LEU A 15 -11.85 8.70 -7.26
C LEU A 15 -12.48 9.52 -6.12
N ALA A 16 -12.34 9.06 -4.88
CA ALA A 16 -12.81 9.82 -3.71
C ALA A 16 -12.06 11.16 -3.57
N LEU A 17 -10.73 11.15 -3.73
CA LEU A 17 -9.92 12.37 -3.72
C LEU A 17 -10.26 13.31 -4.88
N ALA A 18 -10.63 12.77 -6.05
CA ALA A 18 -11.12 13.57 -7.16
C ALA A 18 -12.46 14.24 -6.82
N GLN A 19 -13.36 13.55 -6.12
CA GLN A 19 -14.60 14.14 -5.62
C GLN A 19 -14.32 15.27 -4.62
N ASP A 20 -13.39 15.08 -3.67
CA ASP A 20 -12.96 16.14 -2.74
C ASP A 20 -12.44 17.37 -3.48
N GLU A 21 -11.68 17.18 -4.56
CA GLU A 21 -11.18 18.30 -5.37
C GLU A 21 -12.31 18.98 -6.14
N ALA A 22 -13.25 18.24 -6.72
CA ALA A 22 -14.43 18.84 -7.35
C ALA A 22 -15.20 19.73 -6.36
N ILE A 23 -15.41 19.26 -5.12
CA ILE A 23 -16.02 20.04 -4.04
C ILE A 23 -15.19 21.29 -3.73
N ARG A 24 -13.87 21.14 -3.59
CA ARG A 24 -12.94 22.24 -3.29
C ARG A 24 -12.99 23.34 -4.36
N PHE A 25 -13.16 22.96 -5.61
CA PHE A 25 -13.30 23.87 -6.75
C PHE A 25 -14.73 24.37 -6.97
N ASN A 26 -15.69 23.94 -6.14
CA ASN A 26 -17.12 24.23 -6.32
C ASN A 26 -17.67 23.73 -7.67
N HIS A 27 -17.14 22.63 -8.19
CA HIS A 27 -17.61 22.01 -9.42
C HIS A 27 -18.58 20.87 -9.11
N ASN A 28 -19.75 20.88 -9.76
CA ASN A 28 -20.77 19.82 -9.66
C ASN A 28 -20.49 18.59 -10.54
N TYR A 29 -19.24 18.42 -10.97
CA TYR A 29 -18.81 17.29 -11.79
C TYR A 29 -17.37 16.88 -11.46
N ILE A 30 -17.05 15.61 -11.71
CA ILE A 30 -15.67 15.12 -11.71
C ILE A 30 -15.20 15.09 -13.16
N GLY A 31 -14.32 16.03 -13.50
CA GLY A 31 -13.59 16.07 -14.76
C GLY A 31 -12.23 15.38 -14.65
N ALA A 32 -11.50 15.37 -15.76
CA ALA A 32 -10.19 14.72 -15.83
C ALA A 32 -9.18 15.41 -14.92
N GLU A 33 -9.29 16.73 -14.76
CA GLU A 33 -8.48 17.56 -13.89
C GLU A 33 -8.63 17.19 -12.41
N HIS A 34 -9.85 16.92 -11.96
CA HIS A 34 -10.08 16.41 -10.61
C HIS A 34 -9.49 15.02 -10.44
N LEU A 35 -9.58 14.17 -11.47
CA LEU A 35 -8.95 12.84 -11.46
C LEU A 35 -7.41 12.93 -11.37
N LEU A 36 -6.79 13.84 -12.12
CA LEU A 36 -5.36 14.13 -12.04
C LEU A 36 -4.96 14.62 -10.65
N LEU A 37 -5.70 15.58 -10.08
CA LEU A 37 -5.46 16.05 -8.72
C LEU A 37 -5.60 14.92 -7.69
N GLY A 38 -6.58 14.02 -7.87
CA GLY A 38 -6.75 12.81 -7.07
C GLY A 38 -5.53 11.88 -7.15
N LEU A 39 -4.95 11.69 -8.34
CA LEU A 39 -3.73 10.90 -8.53
C LEU A 39 -2.52 11.51 -7.83
N VAL A 40 -2.35 12.83 -7.91
CA VAL A 40 -1.25 13.52 -7.21
C VAL A 40 -1.44 13.46 -5.69
N ARG A 41 -2.69 13.61 -5.21
CA ARG A 41 -3.02 13.57 -3.77
C ARG A 41 -2.88 12.21 -3.13
N GLU A 42 -3.07 11.13 -3.89
CA GLU A 42 -2.99 9.77 -3.34
C GLU A 42 -1.58 9.46 -2.82
N GLY A 43 -0.53 10.03 -3.43
CA GLY A 43 0.80 10.18 -2.87
C GLY A 43 1.70 8.94 -2.86
N GLU A 44 1.15 7.73 -2.95
CA GLU A 44 1.93 6.50 -2.80
C GLU A 44 1.95 5.62 -4.04
N GLY A 45 0.89 5.66 -4.85
CA GLY A 45 0.71 4.86 -6.05
C GLY A 45 1.73 5.18 -7.13
N VAL A 46 1.86 4.25 -8.09
CA VAL A 46 2.80 4.38 -9.22
C VAL A 46 2.58 5.72 -9.95
N ALA A 47 1.32 6.11 -10.18
CA ALA A 47 1.01 7.39 -10.81
C ALA A 47 1.51 8.59 -9.99
N ALA A 48 1.27 8.60 -8.68
CA ALA A 48 1.71 9.67 -7.80
C ALA A 48 3.23 9.83 -7.83
N ARG A 49 3.97 8.71 -7.74
CA ARG A 49 5.45 8.72 -7.79
C ARG A 49 6.00 9.17 -9.15
N VAL A 50 5.37 8.76 -10.24
CA VAL A 50 5.76 9.22 -11.58
C VAL A 50 5.52 10.71 -11.73
N LEU A 51 4.35 11.21 -11.32
CA LEU A 51 4.03 12.63 -11.36
C LEU A 51 4.99 13.45 -10.49
N ASP A 52 5.31 12.99 -9.28
CA ASP A 52 6.29 13.61 -8.39
C ASP A 52 7.69 13.66 -9.02
N SER A 53 8.14 12.55 -9.63
CA SER A 53 9.45 12.50 -10.32
C SER A 53 9.55 13.46 -11.52
N LEU A 54 8.41 13.88 -12.07
CA LEU A 54 8.31 14.85 -13.16
C LEU A 54 8.11 16.29 -12.64
N GLY A 55 8.16 16.51 -11.33
CA GLY A 55 7.98 17.82 -10.70
C GLY A 55 6.52 18.30 -10.65
N VAL A 56 5.56 17.39 -10.83
CA VAL A 56 4.13 17.69 -10.80
C VAL A 56 3.65 17.74 -9.35
N GLU A 57 3.77 18.91 -8.74
CA GLU A 57 3.31 19.16 -7.37
C GLU A 57 1.82 19.53 -7.33
N LEU A 58 1.13 19.06 -6.29
CA LEU A 58 -0.30 19.30 -6.10
C LEU A 58 -0.70 20.78 -6.16
N SER A 59 0.09 21.65 -5.53
CA SER A 59 -0.15 23.10 -5.52
C SER A 59 -0.10 23.69 -6.94
N LYS A 60 0.88 23.26 -7.75
CA LYS A 60 1.07 23.70 -9.13
C LYS A 60 -0.07 23.24 -10.04
N VAL A 61 -0.49 21.98 -9.89
CA VAL A 61 -1.64 21.44 -10.65
C VAL A 61 -2.92 22.19 -10.28
N ARG A 62 -3.17 22.43 -8.99
CA ARG A 62 -4.35 23.22 -8.57
C ARG A 62 -4.35 24.62 -9.17
N ALA A 63 -3.22 25.32 -9.13
CA ALA A 63 -3.10 26.65 -9.72
C ALA A 63 -3.35 26.63 -11.24
N ALA A 64 -2.80 25.63 -11.95
CA ALA A 64 -3.03 25.47 -13.39
C ALA A 64 -4.50 25.20 -13.71
N VAL A 65 -5.17 24.33 -12.95
CA VAL A 65 -6.59 24.03 -13.12
C VAL A 65 -7.45 25.25 -12.82
N GLU A 66 -7.20 25.96 -11.71
CA GLU A 66 -7.91 27.18 -11.35
C GLU A 66 -7.77 28.27 -12.43
N PHE A 67 -6.58 28.39 -13.03
CA PHE A 67 -6.35 29.32 -14.13
C PHE A 67 -7.14 28.94 -15.40
N MET A 68 -7.28 27.64 -15.70
CA MET A 68 -7.91 27.16 -16.93
C MET A 68 -9.45 27.20 -16.88
N ILE A 69 -10.04 26.81 -15.74
CA ILE A 69 -11.49 26.62 -15.63
C ILE A 69 -12.14 27.38 -14.47
N GLY A 70 -11.35 28.08 -13.64
CA GLY A 70 -11.85 28.85 -12.51
C GLY A 70 -12.36 27.99 -11.35
N ARG A 71 -13.21 28.60 -10.52
CA ARG A 71 -14.02 27.93 -9.49
C ARG A 71 -15.49 28.15 -9.80
N GLY A 72 -16.34 27.25 -9.35
CA GLY A 72 -17.78 27.44 -9.42
C GLY A 72 -18.30 28.51 -8.45
N ASP A 73 -19.41 29.13 -8.84
CA ASP A 73 -20.04 30.26 -8.14
C ASP A 73 -20.79 29.85 -6.85
N ALA A 74 -21.09 28.56 -6.68
CA ALA A 74 -21.87 28.05 -5.56
C ALA A 74 -21.23 26.82 -4.93
N THR A 75 -21.39 26.69 -3.61
CA THR A 75 -20.96 25.49 -2.88
C THR A 75 -21.67 24.26 -3.43
N THR A 76 -20.91 23.23 -3.78
CA THR A 76 -21.44 21.98 -4.37
C THR A 76 -21.64 20.93 -3.29
N SER A 77 -22.80 20.25 -3.29
CA SER A 77 -23.05 19.11 -2.39
C SER A 77 -22.48 17.81 -2.98
N PRO A 78 -21.90 16.89 -2.17
CA PRO A 78 -21.35 15.63 -2.67
C PRO A 78 -22.34 14.77 -3.48
N SER A 79 -23.63 14.82 -3.12
CA SER A 79 -24.71 14.06 -3.77
C SER A 79 -25.07 14.54 -5.17
N GLU A 80 -24.66 15.75 -5.56
CA GLU A 80 -24.93 16.35 -6.87
C GLU A 80 -23.81 16.07 -7.89
N ILE A 81 -22.68 15.54 -7.42
CA ILE A 81 -21.48 15.36 -8.22
C ILE A 81 -21.59 14.10 -9.08
N THR A 82 -21.38 14.27 -10.38
CA THR A 82 -21.38 13.17 -11.34
C THR A 82 -20.09 13.10 -12.13
N LEU A 83 -19.75 11.91 -12.65
CA LEU A 83 -18.63 11.75 -13.58
C LEU A 83 -19.00 12.34 -14.95
N THR A 84 -18.12 13.18 -15.51
CA THR A 84 -18.25 13.62 -16.90
C THR A 84 -18.18 12.43 -17.87
N PRO A 85 -18.80 12.52 -19.07
CA PRO A 85 -18.65 11.49 -20.11
C PRO A 85 -17.20 11.20 -20.45
N ARG A 86 -16.36 12.25 -20.47
CA ARG A 86 -14.92 12.14 -20.70
C ARG A 86 -14.21 11.33 -19.62
N VAL A 87 -14.54 11.49 -18.34
CA VAL A 87 -13.96 10.66 -17.27
C VAL A 87 -14.40 9.20 -17.38
N LYS A 88 -15.64 8.93 -17.79
CA LYS A 88 -16.08 7.55 -18.07
C LYS A 88 -15.25 6.92 -19.18
N MET A 89 -14.99 7.66 -20.26
CA MET A 89 -14.09 7.22 -21.33
C MET A 89 -12.65 6.99 -20.83
N ILE A 90 -12.10 7.88 -19.99
CA ILE A 90 -10.76 7.71 -19.38
C ILE A 90 -10.69 6.41 -18.56
N ILE A 91 -11.76 6.07 -17.83
CA ILE A 91 -11.85 4.82 -17.05
C ILE A 91 -11.89 3.58 -17.95
N GLU A 92 -12.59 3.65 -19.08
CA GLU A 92 -12.58 2.58 -20.09
C GLU A 92 -11.17 2.43 -20.71
N LEU A 93 -10.50 3.53 -21.02
CA LEU A 93 -9.12 3.52 -21.51
C LEU A 93 -8.16 2.93 -20.46
N ALA A 94 -8.30 3.30 -19.19
CA ALA A 94 -7.52 2.73 -18.10
C ALA A 94 -7.74 1.21 -17.95
N THR A 95 -8.98 0.76 -18.12
CA THR A 95 -9.33 -0.67 -18.10
C THR A 95 -8.67 -1.41 -19.27
N ASP A 96 -8.64 -0.81 -20.46
CA ASP A 96 -7.95 -1.36 -21.63
C ASP A 96 -6.42 -1.40 -21.43
N GLU A 97 -5.82 -0.38 -20.82
CA GLU A 97 -4.38 -0.37 -20.48
C GLU A 97 -4.04 -1.48 -19.47
N ALA A 98 -4.85 -1.66 -18.41
CA ALA A 98 -4.65 -2.75 -17.45
C ALA A 98 -4.68 -4.12 -18.14
N ARG A 99 -5.65 -4.33 -19.04
CA ARG A 99 -5.75 -5.56 -19.82
C ARG A 99 -4.54 -5.77 -20.73
N LYS A 100 -4.07 -4.73 -21.44
CA LYS A 100 -2.89 -4.81 -22.33
C LYS A 100 -1.61 -5.14 -21.58
N LEU A 101 -1.50 -4.69 -20.33
CA LEU A 101 -0.37 -4.97 -19.44
C LEU A 101 -0.52 -6.31 -18.70
N GLY A 102 -1.63 -7.04 -18.87
CA GLY A 102 -1.88 -8.32 -18.20
C GLY A 102 -2.28 -8.18 -16.72
N HIS A 103 -2.66 -6.97 -16.28
CA HIS A 103 -3.08 -6.73 -14.90
C HIS A 103 -4.57 -7.06 -14.71
N SER A 104 -4.89 -7.75 -13.62
CA SER A 104 -6.25 -8.21 -13.29
C SER A 104 -7.15 -7.09 -12.75
N HIS A 105 -6.55 -6.01 -12.23
CA HIS A 105 -7.23 -4.88 -11.63
C HIS A 105 -6.70 -3.56 -12.21
N VAL A 106 -7.53 -2.53 -12.19
CA VAL A 106 -7.17 -1.16 -12.56
C VAL A 106 -6.60 -0.45 -11.33
N GLY A 107 -5.33 -0.05 -11.45
CA GLY A 107 -4.60 0.74 -10.47
C GLY A 107 -4.37 2.19 -10.89
N THR A 108 -3.59 2.92 -10.09
CA THR A 108 -3.34 4.37 -10.27
C THR A 108 -2.64 4.69 -11.59
N GLU A 109 -1.66 3.88 -11.95
CA GLU A 109 -0.91 3.90 -13.20
C GLU A 109 -1.81 3.79 -14.42
N HIS A 110 -2.84 2.95 -14.35
CA HIS A 110 -3.77 2.74 -15.44
C HIS A 110 -4.69 3.94 -15.63
N LEU A 111 -5.13 4.55 -14.53
CA LEU A 111 -5.88 5.81 -14.58
C LEU A 111 -5.04 6.93 -15.21
N LEU A 112 -3.77 7.05 -14.83
CA LEU A 112 -2.86 8.03 -15.43
C LEU A 112 -2.61 7.76 -16.92
N LEU A 113 -2.40 6.49 -17.31
CA LEU A 113 -2.30 6.10 -18.72
C LEU A 113 -3.60 6.39 -19.49
N GLY A 114 -4.75 6.24 -18.86
CA GLY A 114 -6.06 6.60 -19.43
C GLY A 114 -6.17 8.09 -19.73
N ILE A 115 -5.75 8.96 -18.80
CA ILE A 115 -5.71 10.42 -19.00
C ILE A 115 -4.79 10.78 -20.16
N VAL A 116 -3.57 10.24 -20.14
CA VAL A 116 -2.54 10.53 -21.15
C VAL A 116 -2.96 10.05 -22.55
N ARG A 117 -3.67 8.91 -22.63
CA ARG A 117 -4.19 8.37 -23.88
C ARG A 117 -5.40 9.13 -24.41
N GLU A 118 -6.22 9.72 -23.53
CA GLU A 118 -7.30 10.63 -23.96
C GLU A 118 -6.74 11.93 -24.52
N GLY A 119 -5.70 12.50 -23.89
CA GLY A 119 -4.82 13.51 -24.49
C GLY A 119 -5.37 14.93 -24.63
N GLU A 120 -6.68 15.13 -24.67
CA GLU A 120 -7.33 16.41 -25.00
C GLU A 120 -8.15 17.02 -23.85
N SER A 121 -7.88 16.58 -22.62
CA SER A 121 -8.54 17.07 -21.40
C SER A 121 -7.81 18.20 -20.69
N VAL A 122 -8.51 18.85 -19.74
CA VAL A 122 -7.93 19.86 -18.83
C VAL A 122 -6.77 19.27 -18.02
N ALA A 123 -6.83 17.99 -17.65
CA ALA A 123 -5.68 17.30 -17.03
C ALA A 123 -4.45 17.26 -17.93
N SER A 124 -4.64 16.90 -19.21
CA SER A 124 -3.56 16.88 -20.20
C SER A 124 -2.99 18.28 -20.42
N ALA A 125 -3.85 19.29 -20.53
CA ALA A 125 -3.43 20.69 -20.63
C ALA A 125 -2.66 21.15 -19.39
N ALA A 126 -3.10 20.78 -18.19
CA ALA A 126 -2.44 21.13 -16.93
C ALA A 126 -1.05 20.49 -16.81
N LEU A 127 -0.87 19.25 -17.27
CA LEU A 127 0.47 18.63 -17.34
C LEU A 127 1.38 19.37 -18.33
N GLN A 128 0.86 19.72 -19.51
CA GLN A 128 1.60 20.43 -20.54
C GLN A 128 1.99 21.85 -20.11
N SER A 129 1.13 22.57 -19.39
CA SER A 129 1.43 23.91 -18.87
C SER A 129 2.53 23.89 -17.81
N LEU A 130 2.70 22.76 -17.11
CA LEU A 130 3.81 22.50 -16.19
C LEU A 130 5.09 22.00 -16.89
N GLY A 131 5.10 21.98 -18.22
CA GLY A 131 6.25 21.55 -19.02
C GLY A 131 6.37 20.03 -19.19
N VAL A 132 5.35 19.27 -18.79
CA VAL A 132 5.35 17.81 -18.86
C VAL A 132 4.69 17.33 -20.15
N LYS A 133 5.46 16.65 -21.00
CA LYS A 133 4.94 16.02 -22.23
C LYS A 133 4.20 14.71 -21.89
N LEU A 134 3.04 14.51 -22.50
CA LEU A 134 2.22 13.30 -22.32
C LEU A 134 2.98 12.00 -22.63
N GLU A 135 3.75 11.97 -23.71
CA GLU A 135 4.61 10.84 -24.06
C GLU A 135 5.64 10.51 -22.97
N THR A 136 6.20 11.54 -22.32
CA THR A 136 7.13 11.35 -21.20
C THR A 136 6.44 10.68 -20.02
N VAL A 137 5.20 11.09 -19.70
CA VAL A 137 4.40 10.45 -18.65
C VAL A 137 4.18 8.98 -18.96
N ARG A 138 3.75 8.64 -20.18
CA ARG A 138 3.54 7.25 -20.61
C ARG A 138 4.83 6.43 -20.45
N HIS A 139 5.96 6.93 -20.96
CA HIS A 139 7.24 6.24 -20.84
C HIS A 139 7.67 6.01 -19.38
N GLN A 140 7.51 7.00 -18.50
CA GLN A 140 7.88 6.85 -17.09
C GLN A 140 6.98 5.86 -16.34
N VAL A 141 5.68 5.82 -16.64
CA VAL A 141 4.78 4.82 -16.07
C VAL A 141 5.17 3.41 -16.50
N ILE A 142 5.43 3.20 -17.80
CA ILE A 142 5.85 1.87 -18.30
C ILE A 142 7.22 1.47 -17.71
N ALA A 143 8.16 2.40 -17.60
CA ALA A 143 9.46 2.15 -16.98
C ALA A 143 9.33 1.80 -15.48
N ALA A 144 8.44 2.49 -14.74
CA ALA A 144 8.17 2.20 -13.33
C ALA A 144 7.59 0.79 -13.14
N LEU A 145 6.67 0.37 -14.02
CA LEU A 145 6.10 -0.99 -14.00
C LEU A 145 7.13 -2.06 -14.36
N GLY A 146 8.02 -1.78 -15.33
CA GLY A 146 9.13 -2.67 -15.65
C GLY A 146 10.13 -2.84 -14.50
N ARG A 147 10.32 -1.80 -13.68
CA ARG A 147 11.15 -1.85 -12.46
C ARG A 147 10.48 -2.61 -11.32
N GLU A 148 9.16 -2.49 -11.16
CA GLU A 148 8.40 -3.33 -10.21
C GLU A 148 8.41 -4.82 -10.59
N ALA A 149 8.51 -5.15 -11.89
CA ALA A 149 8.65 -6.52 -12.37
C ALA A 149 10.09 -7.08 -12.31
N SER A 150 11.12 -6.23 -12.14
CA SER A 150 12.54 -6.62 -12.34
C SER A 150 13.54 -6.11 -11.28
N GLY A 151 13.13 -5.45 -10.19
CA GLY A 151 14.04 -4.82 -9.21
C GLY A 151 13.51 -4.84 -7.76
N PRO A 152 14.40 -4.62 -6.76
CA PRO A 152 14.07 -4.77 -5.35
C PRO A 152 13.05 -3.71 -4.90
N ALA A 153 12.11 -4.13 -4.05
CA ALA A 153 10.93 -3.36 -3.58
C ALA A 153 11.26 -1.92 -3.13
N PRO A 154 10.36 -0.94 -3.38
CA PRO A 154 10.60 0.45 -3.02
C PRO A 154 10.62 0.62 -1.49
N GLY A 155 11.55 1.45 -1.02
CA GLY A 155 11.80 1.74 0.40
C GLY A 155 10.62 2.41 1.14
N PRO A 156 10.77 2.63 2.45
CA PRO A 156 9.66 2.93 3.34
C PRO A 156 9.02 4.30 3.03
N SER A 157 7.72 4.30 2.70
CA SER A 157 6.88 5.50 2.62
C SER A 157 6.32 5.87 4.00
N VAL A 158 6.19 7.19 4.17
CA VAL A 158 5.51 8.09 5.13
C VAL A 158 4.46 7.53 6.13
N ALA A 159 3.98 6.29 6.01
CA ALA A 159 3.13 5.58 6.97
C ALA A 159 3.80 5.30 8.33
N THR A 160 5.10 5.55 8.48
CA THR A 160 5.86 5.45 9.75
C THR A 160 5.41 6.45 10.82
N ARG A 161 4.59 7.47 10.50
CA ARG A 161 4.32 8.60 11.41
C ARG A 161 3.27 8.41 12.51
N LEU A 162 2.65 7.22 12.67
CA LEU A 162 1.67 6.97 13.73
C LEU A 162 2.08 5.88 14.75
N TYR A 163 3.37 5.61 14.89
CA TYR A 163 3.91 4.71 15.93
C TYR A 163 4.80 5.50 16.88
N THR A 164 5.00 5.03 18.11
CA THR A 164 6.04 5.58 18.98
C THR A 164 7.36 5.46 18.21
N ALA A 165 7.88 6.60 17.75
CA ALA A 165 9.04 6.68 16.84
C ALA A 165 10.22 5.84 17.33
N SER A 166 10.35 5.64 18.64
CA SER A 166 11.40 4.90 19.30
C SER A 166 11.49 3.41 18.96
N SER A 167 10.39 2.67 18.85
CA SER A 167 10.48 1.19 18.71
C SER A 167 10.80 0.76 17.27
N LEU A 168 10.32 1.51 16.27
CA LEU A 168 10.66 1.23 14.86
C LEU A 168 12.09 1.66 14.50
N GLU A 169 12.62 2.71 15.15
CA GLU A 169 14.02 3.12 15.00
C GLU A 169 15.02 2.04 15.45
N ARG A 170 14.64 1.24 16.45
CA ARG A 170 15.47 0.16 17.00
C ARG A 170 15.43 -1.13 16.19
N LEU A 171 14.60 -1.23 15.16
CA LEU A 171 14.62 -2.38 14.26
C LEU A 171 15.93 -2.43 13.48
N ASP A 172 16.57 -3.60 13.46
CA ASP A 172 17.70 -3.83 12.58
C ASP A 172 17.24 -3.97 11.12
N ASP A 173 18.20 -4.06 10.19
CA ASP A 173 17.88 -4.15 8.77
C ASP A 173 17.09 -5.43 8.43
N ALA A 174 17.28 -6.51 9.17
CA ALA A 174 16.55 -7.75 8.95
C ALA A 174 15.09 -7.64 9.39
N ALA A 175 14.83 -7.01 10.54
CA ALA A 175 13.50 -6.76 11.06
C ALA A 175 12.75 -5.69 10.23
N LYS A 176 13.45 -4.69 9.70
CA LYS A 176 12.88 -3.76 8.71
C LYS A 176 12.47 -4.49 7.43
N ARG A 177 13.28 -5.45 6.94
CA ARG A 177 12.89 -6.32 5.81
C ARG A 177 11.67 -7.17 6.13
N VAL A 178 11.55 -7.70 7.35
CA VAL A 178 10.35 -8.43 7.79
C VAL A 178 9.09 -7.57 7.67
N LEU A 179 9.13 -6.30 8.09
CA LEU A 179 8.00 -5.39 7.94
C LEU A 179 7.63 -5.13 6.48
N ALA A 180 8.63 -4.90 5.62
CA ALA A 180 8.39 -4.70 4.19
C ALA A 180 7.77 -5.95 3.54
N LEU A 181 8.23 -7.14 3.90
CA LEU A 181 7.67 -8.41 3.43
C LEU A 181 6.25 -8.62 3.95
N ALA A 182 5.99 -8.33 5.22
CA ALA A 182 4.65 -8.39 5.80
C ALA A 182 3.67 -7.43 5.08
N GLN A 183 4.15 -6.25 4.68
CA GLN A 183 3.37 -5.31 3.89
C GLN A 183 3.03 -5.89 2.50
N ASN A 184 3.99 -6.52 1.82
CA ASN A 184 3.75 -7.17 0.53
C ASN A 184 2.73 -8.32 0.64
N GLU A 185 2.80 -9.12 1.70
CA GLU A 185 1.84 -10.19 1.97
C GLU A 185 0.44 -9.64 2.23
N ALA A 186 0.33 -8.54 3.01
CA ALA A 186 -0.94 -7.86 3.22
C ALA A 186 -1.56 -7.37 1.91
N PHE A 187 -0.76 -6.72 1.07
CA PHE A 187 -1.22 -6.31 -0.26
C PHE A 187 -1.60 -7.48 -1.16
N GLY A 188 -0.84 -8.59 -1.13
CA GLY A 188 -1.15 -9.81 -1.89
C GLY A 188 -2.51 -10.41 -1.51
N CYS A 189 -2.90 -10.29 -0.23
CA CYS A 189 -4.21 -10.69 0.28
C CYS A 189 -5.33 -9.65 0.03
N GLY A 190 -5.00 -8.47 -0.52
CA GLY A 190 -5.96 -7.37 -0.65
C GLY A 190 -6.28 -6.65 0.67
N HIS A 191 -5.45 -6.84 1.69
CA HIS A 191 -5.61 -6.21 3.00
C HIS A 191 -4.94 -4.83 3.02
N THR A 192 -5.64 -3.86 3.62
CA THR A 192 -5.15 -2.48 3.79
C THR A 192 -4.54 -2.24 5.17
N TRP A 193 -4.20 -3.33 5.89
CA TRP A 193 -3.62 -3.31 7.22
C TRP A 193 -2.58 -4.43 7.35
N ILE A 194 -1.63 -4.28 8.28
CA ILE A 194 -0.67 -5.33 8.65
C ILE A 194 -1.08 -5.89 10.01
N GLY A 195 -1.62 -7.10 9.99
CA GLY A 195 -1.93 -7.88 11.18
C GLY A 195 -0.74 -8.70 11.68
N THR A 196 -0.94 -9.42 12.79
CA THR A 196 0.06 -10.36 13.33
C THR A 196 0.18 -11.61 12.45
N ASP A 197 -0.82 -11.92 11.65
CA ASP A 197 -0.74 -12.90 10.57
C ASP A 197 0.24 -12.48 9.46
N HIS A 198 0.16 -11.23 9.00
CA HIS A 198 1.05 -10.69 7.97
C HIS A 198 2.49 -10.56 8.43
N LEU A 199 2.71 -10.12 9.68
CA LEU A 199 4.03 -10.10 10.30
C LEU A 199 4.65 -11.50 10.35
N LEU A 200 3.86 -12.53 10.61
CA LEU A 200 4.32 -13.92 10.59
C LEU A 200 4.74 -14.32 9.17
N LEU A 201 3.94 -14.02 8.15
CA LEU A 201 4.32 -14.27 6.75
C LEU A 201 5.61 -13.52 6.36
N GLY A 202 5.79 -12.30 6.87
CA GLY A 202 7.03 -11.54 6.72
C GLY A 202 8.24 -12.23 7.35
N LEU A 203 8.09 -12.79 8.56
CA LEU A 203 9.14 -13.57 9.24
C LEU A 203 9.50 -14.86 8.48
N MET A 204 8.52 -15.50 7.86
CA MET A 204 8.70 -16.69 7.04
C MET A 204 9.40 -16.38 5.71
N SER A 205 9.10 -15.21 5.14
CA SER A 205 9.65 -14.77 3.85
C SER A 205 11.03 -14.11 3.98
N ALA A 206 11.45 -13.75 5.20
CA ALA A 206 12.74 -13.12 5.47
C ALA A 206 13.89 -14.15 5.42
N ASN A 207 14.30 -14.46 4.19
CA ASN A 207 15.35 -15.44 3.90
C ASN A 207 16.63 -15.21 4.71
N GLY A 208 17.19 -16.28 5.27
CA GLY A 208 18.46 -16.27 6.00
C GLY A 208 18.37 -15.75 7.43
N THR A 209 17.18 -15.45 7.94
CA THR A 209 16.99 -15.04 9.34
C THR A 209 16.89 -16.23 10.29
N VAL A 210 17.19 -16.01 11.57
CA VAL A 210 16.94 -17.02 12.63
C VAL A 210 15.45 -17.35 12.68
N SER A 211 14.57 -16.35 12.61
CA SER A 211 13.12 -16.57 12.61
C SER A 211 12.66 -17.49 11.48
N GLN A 212 13.15 -17.29 10.26
CA GLN A 212 12.79 -18.19 9.15
C GLN A 212 13.24 -19.63 9.42
N ARG A 213 14.49 -19.83 9.86
CA ARG A 213 15.02 -21.18 10.14
C ARG A 213 14.19 -21.89 11.22
N VAL A 214 13.85 -21.17 12.29
CA VAL A 214 12.97 -21.68 13.35
C VAL A 214 11.61 -22.11 12.79
N LEU A 215 10.99 -21.26 11.97
CA LEU A 215 9.68 -21.56 11.37
C LEU A 215 9.74 -22.76 10.42
N GLY A 216 10.83 -22.91 9.68
CA GLY A 216 11.10 -24.07 8.83
C GLY A 216 11.26 -25.37 9.63
N GLU A 217 12.01 -25.36 10.73
CA GLU A 217 12.16 -26.51 11.65
C GLU A 217 10.84 -26.89 12.32
N LEU A 218 9.97 -25.91 12.59
CA LEU A 218 8.62 -26.16 13.11
C LEU A 218 7.66 -26.72 12.05
N GLY A 219 8.11 -26.91 10.80
CA GLY A 219 7.28 -27.40 9.71
C GLY A 219 6.22 -26.40 9.23
N VAL A 220 6.36 -25.12 9.60
CA VAL A 220 5.43 -24.07 9.18
C VAL A 220 5.73 -23.70 7.73
N THR A 221 4.84 -24.08 6.81
CA THR A 221 5.03 -23.80 5.38
C THR A 221 4.35 -22.51 4.96
N LEU A 222 5.04 -21.72 4.13
CA LEU A 222 4.58 -20.39 3.71
C LEU A 222 3.25 -20.47 2.95
N ASP A 223 3.09 -21.45 2.07
CA ASP A 223 1.88 -21.58 1.25
C ASP A 223 0.62 -21.84 2.09
N ARG A 224 0.71 -22.72 3.08
CA ARG A 224 -0.43 -23.03 3.95
C ARG A 224 -0.68 -21.92 4.98
N ALA A 225 0.36 -21.21 5.41
CA ALA A 225 0.20 -19.99 6.19
C ALA A 225 -0.57 -18.93 5.37
N ARG A 226 -0.18 -18.67 4.12
CA ARG A 226 -0.88 -17.73 3.20
C ARG A 226 -2.34 -18.12 2.98
N GLU A 227 -2.62 -19.41 2.74
CA GLU A 227 -3.99 -19.89 2.59
C GLU A 227 -4.84 -19.55 3.82
N THR A 228 -4.27 -19.69 5.02
CA THR A 228 -4.95 -19.35 6.28
C THR A 228 -5.22 -17.86 6.39
N VAL A 229 -4.24 -17.01 6.01
CA VAL A 229 -4.40 -15.54 6.03
C VAL A 229 -5.41 -15.06 5.00
N SER A 230 -5.43 -15.64 3.80
CA SER A 230 -6.39 -15.26 2.73
C SER A 230 -7.85 -15.51 3.09
N LYS A 231 -8.09 -16.44 4.03
CA LYS A 231 -9.42 -16.79 4.54
C LYS A 231 -9.79 -15.99 5.80
N ALA A 232 -8.85 -15.24 6.38
CA ALA A 232 -9.10 -14.45 7.57
C ALA A 232 -9.93 -13.20 7.23
N GLU A 233 -11.04 -12.99 7.94
CA GLU A 233 -11.84 -11.78 7.78
C GLU A 233 -11.08 -10.57 8.32
N ALA A 234 -11.39 -9.39 7.77
CA ALA A 234 -10.87 -8.12 8.28
C ALA A 234 -11.17 -7.99 9.79
N PRO A 235 -10.26 -7.40 10.59
CA PRO A 235 -10.57 -7.08 11.97
C PRO A 235 -11.84 -6.22 12.01
N GLY A 236 -12.83 -6.65 12.81
CA GLY A 236 -14.16 -6.06 12.85
C GLY A 236 -14.20 -4.56 13.24
N VAL A 237 -15.27 -3.93 12.73
CA VAL A 237 -15.82 -2.56 12.90
C VAL A 237 -14.82 -1.41 13.10
N GLU A 238 -14.70 -0.62 12.02
CA GLU A 238 -14.16 0.75 11.97
C GLU A 238 -12.64 0.91 11.93
N TRP A 239 -11.97 0.13 11.08
CA TRP A 239 -10.59 0.41 10.67
C TRP A 239 -10.58 1.40 9.48
N GLN A 240 -10.81 2.69 9.76
CA GLN A 240 -10.72 3.78 8.78
C GLN A 240 -9.38 4.52 8.94
N MET A 241 -8.28 3.88 8.55
CA MET A 241 -6.97 4.54 8.48
C MET A 241 -6.56 4.71 7.00
N PRO A 242 -6.14 5.90 6.56
CA PRO A 242 -5.54 6.07 5.25
C PRO A 242 -4.13 5.44 5.24
N GLY A 243 -3.94 4.39 4.44
CA GLY A 243 -2.65 3.70 4.25
C GLY A 243 -2.55 2.34 4.95
N VAL A 244 -1.50 1.58 4.64
CA VAL A 244 -1.24 0.27 5.26
C VAL A 244 -0.54 0.45 6.61
N GLY A 245 -1.32 0.44 7.69
CA GLY A 245 -0.81 0.50 9.06
C GLY A 245 -0.81 -0.87 9.76
N LEU A 246 0.08 -1.05 10.74
CA LEU A 246 -0.02 -2.12 11.73
C LEU A 246 -1.31 -2.01 12.53
N THR A 247 -2.02 -3.12 12.67
CA THR A 247 -3.16 -3.25 13.60
C THR A 247 -2.72 -3.04 15.06
N PRO A 248 -3.61 -2.64 15.99
CA PRO A 248 -3.25 -2.49 17.41
C PRO A 248 -2.63 -3.74 18.04
N ARG A 249 -3.05 -4.94 17.61
CA ARG A 249 -2.43 -6.20 18.04
C ARG A 249 -1.02 -6.36 17.48
N ALA A 250 -0.80 -6.01 16.22
CA ALA A 250 0.53 -6.04 15.61
C ALA A 250 1.49 -5.03 16.27
N VAL A 251 1.00 -3.84 16.64
CA VAL A 251 1.78 -2.86 17.42
C VAL A 251 2.21 -3.44 18.76
N ARG A 252 1.27 -4.01 19.54
CA ARG A 252 1.61 -4.65 20.82
C ARG A 252 2.63 -5.77 20.68
N LEU A 253 2.61 -6.49 19.56
CA LEU A 253 3.60 -7.52 19.26
C LEU A 253 4.99 -6.93 19.01
N VAL A 254 5.09 -5.84 18.26
CA VAL A 254 6.37 -5.11 18.06
C VAL A 254 6.89 -4.54 19.37
N GLU A 255 6.02 -3.97 20.21
CA GLU A 255 6.40 -3.49 21.56
C GLU A 255 6.87 -4.63 22.47
N ALA A 256 6.25 -5.81 22.37
CA ALA A 256 6.73 -7.00 23.08
C ALA A 256 8.11 -7.45 22.58
N ALA A 257 8.35 -7.38 21.27
CA ALA A 257 9.67 -7.65 20.70
C ALA A 257 10.72 -6.63 21.15
N ASP A 258 10.35 -5.36 21.29
CA ASP A 258 11.21 -4.29 21.82
C ASP A 258 11.64 -4.58 23.26
N ARG A 259 10.70 -4.99 24.12
CA ARG A 259 11.00 -5.43 25.49
C ARG A 259 11.95 -6.64 25.52
N LEU A 260 11.78 -7.59 24.59
CA LEU A 260 12.66 -8.76 24.47
C LEU A 260 14.05 -8.40 23.94
N ALA A 261 14.18 -7.36 23.12
CA ALA A 261 15.46 -6.85 22.63
C ALA A 261 16.28 -6.14 23.73
N GLY A 262 15.64 -5.74 24.84
CA GLY A 262 16.31 -5.09 25.97
C GLY A 262 16.86 -3.73 25.58
N ALA A 263 18.19 -3.57 25.58
CA ALA A 263 18.90 -2.37 25.07
C ALA A 263 19.44 -2.54 23.63
N GLY A 264 19.33 -3.73 23.04
CA GLY A 264 19.84 -4.04 21.70
C GLY A 264 18.88 -3.69 20.58
N ALA A 265 19.26 -3.99 19.33
CA ALA A 265 18.35 -3.85 18.20
C ALA A 265 17.25 -4.92 18.23
N ILE A 266 16.06 -4.58 17.75
CA ILE A 266 14.95 -5.52 17.58
C ILE A 266 15.23 -6.34 16.33
N ARG A 267 15.56 -7.62 16.52
CA ARG A 267 15.85 -8.61 15.48
C ARG A 267 14.60 -9.41 15.09
N PRO A 268 14.56 -10.09 13.93
CA PRO A 268 13.44 -10.94 13.53
C PRO A 268 13.03 -11.99 14.58
N GLU A 269 13.99 -12.60 15.26
CA GLU A 269 13.75 -13.56 16.33
C GLU A 269 13.11 -12.94 17.58
N CYS A 270 13.32 -11.65 17.85
CA CYS A 270 12.59 -10.94 18.92
C CYS A 270 11.09 -10.84 18.58
N LEU A 271 10.76 -10.58 17.31
CA LEU A 271 9.38 -10.60 16.82
C LEU A 271 8.78 -12.01 16.92
N LEU A 272 9.53 -13.04 16.54
CA LEU A 272 9.07 -14.42 16.67
C LEU A 272 8.85 -14.84 18.14
N LEU A 273 9.75 -14.46 19.04
CA LEU A 273 9.59 -14.68 20.48
C LEU A 273 8.39 -13.92 21.06
N ALA A 274 8.04 -12.76 20.50
CA ALA A 274 6.85 -12.02 20.90
C ALA A 274 5.55 -12.79 20.62
N TYR A 275 5.47 -13.59 19.54
CA TYR A 275 4.35 -14.52 19.34
C TYR A 275 4.27 -15.55 20.47
N ALA A 276 5.41 -16.11 20.88
CA ALA A 276 5.47 -17.07 21.99
C ALA A 276 5.10 -16.43 23.34
N ALA A 277 5.16 -15.10 23.48
CA ALA A 277 4.71 -14.37 24.66
C ALA A 277 3.22 -14.00 24.60
N ASP A 278 2.68 -13.72 23.41
CA ASP A 278 1.26 -13.43 23.15
C ASP A 278 0.63 -14.50 22.24
N TRP A 279 0.30 -15.65 22.84
CA TRP A 279 -0.18 -16.83 22.10
C TRP A 279 -1.65 -16.71 21.61
N ASP A 280 -2.33 -15.60 21.86
CA ASP A 280 -3.71 -15.35 21.39
C ASP A 280 -3.75 -14.59 20.04
N ALA A 281 -2.61 -14.11 19.55
CA ALA A 281 -2.52 -13.41 18.27
C ALA A 281 -2.93 -14.30 17.08
N ALA A 282 -3.45 -13.70 16.01
CA ALA A 282 -3.84 -14.43 14.79
C ALA A 282 -2.68 -15.25 14.19
N GLY A 283 -1.47 -14.67 14.12
CA GLY A 283 -0.29 -15.44 13.72
C GLY A 283 0.06 -16.58 14.68
N SER A 284 -0.18 -16.45 15.98
CA SER A 284 0.00 -17.54 16.96
C SER A 284 -0.96 -18.70 16.70
N LYS A 285 -2.17 -18.43 16.21
CA LYS A 285 -3.13 -19.47 15.79
C LYS A 285 -2.66 -20.21 14.54
N ILE A 286 -2.01 -19.51 13.59
CA ILE A 286 -1.36 -20.15 12.44
C ILE A 286 -0.27 -21.08 12.94
N LEU A 287 0.64 -20.60 13.80
CA LEU A 287 1.70 -21.41 14.40
C LEU A 287 1.14 -22.67 15.10
N ALA A 288 0.10 -22.50 15.91
CA ALA A 288 -0.57 -23.61 16.60
C ALA A 288 -1.19 -24.63 15.62
N ALA A 289 -1.72 -24.19 14.47
CA ALA A 289 -2.27 -25.08 13.44
C ALA A 289 -1.21 -25.97 12.76
N PHE A 290 0.06 -25.59 12.85
CA PHE A 290 1.20 -26.43 12.43
C PHE A 290 1.80 -27.24 13.59
N GLY A 291 1.18 -27.22 14.77
CA GLY A 291 1.67 -27.94 15.95
C GLY A 291 2.84 -27.25 16.67
N ALA A 292 3.18 -26.01 16.29
CA ALA A 292 4.16 -25.24 17.03
C ALA A 292 3.63 -24.89 18.42
N THR A 293 4.54 -24.79 19.39
CA THR A 293 4.23 -24.37 20.76
C THR A 293 5.13 -23.20 21.18
N PRO A 294 4.72 -22.38 22.16
CA PRO A 294 5.58 -21.33 22.69
C PRO A 294 6.94 -21.85 23.18
N ALA A 295 6.96 -23.03 23.80
CA ALA A 295 8.17 -23.67 24.28
C ALA A 295 9.11 -24.03 23.12
N ALA A 296 8.58 -24.72 22.10
CA ALA A 296 9.37 -25.13 20.93
C ALA A 296 9.98 -23.93 20.18
N ILE A 297 9.24 -22.82 20.06
CA ILE A 297 9.75 -21.58 19.45
C ILE A 297 10.93 -21.04 20.26
N ARG A 298 10.80 -20.93 21.59
CA ARG A 298 11.87 -20.43 22.46
C ARG A 298 13.12 -21.30 22.39
N ASP A 299 12.94 -22.62 22.43
CA ASP A 299 14.03 -23.58 22.40
C ASP A 299 14.82 -23.50 21.08
N LEU A 300 14.12 -23.43 19.94
CA LEU A 300 14.74 -23.30 18.63
C LEU A 300 15.42 -21.94 18.45
N VAL A 301 14.80 -20.84 18.88
CA VAL A 301 15.42 -19.50 18.83
C VAL A 301 16.72 -19.49 19.65
N ASN A 302 16.70 -20.08 20.84
CA ASN A 302 17.90 -20.20 21.67
C ASN A 302 18.99 -21.03 20.98
N LYS A 303 18.62 -22.19 20.43
CA LYS A 303 19.53 -23.07 19.66
C LYS A 303 20.19 -22.32 18.50
N PHE A 304 19.44 -21.55 17.72
CA PHE A 304 19.97 -20.87 16.53
C PHE A 304 20.69 -19.54 16.81
N ASN A 305 20.56 -19.01 18.03
CA ASN A 305 21.29 -17.81 18.48
C ASN A 305 22.64 -18.12 19.14
N GLN A 306 22.91 -19.38 19.50
CA GLN A 306 24.21 -19.77 20.02
C GLN A 306 25.24 -19.76 18.87
N PRO A 307 26.44 -19.18 19.08
CA PRO A 307 27.53 -19.33 18.13
C PRO A 307 27.90 -20.81 18.08
N GLY A 308 27.87 -21.38 16.86
CA GLY A 308 28.34 -22.74 16.59
C GLY A 308 29.85 -22.86 16.66
#